data_AF-A0A7S3I2V7-F1
#
_entry.id   AF-A0A7S3I2V7-F1
#
_cell.length_a   1.000
_cell.length_b   1.000
_cell.length_c   1.000
_cell.angle_alpha   90.00
_cell.angle_beta   90.00
_cell.angle_gamma   90.00
#
_symmetry.space_group_name_H-M   'P 1'
#
loop_
_entity.id
_entity.type
_entity.pdbx_description
1 polymer ?
#
loop_
_entity_poly.entity_id
_entity_poly.type
_entity_poly.pdbx_seq_one_letter_code
_entity_poly.pdbx_strand_id
1 'polypeptide(L)'
;MVSQAIALSKKPHVVVGTPGRMADHLANTKGFNLRRLRFLVFDEADRLLSMDFEKQINLILTQIPKQRNTFLFSATMTTKVQKLQRASLNDAVKIEVNTKYKTVDTLEQTYLFRPAKYKETYLVYLVNLFAGKKLIIFTSTCNQSLKLALALRFLNFKAVNINGKLSQQQRLNALNRFKSNDRNILIATDVASRGLDIPSVDVVINFDIPANSKDYVHRVGRTARAGKTGKAVTLVTQYDVEIFQKIETLIGQ
;
A
#
# COMPACT_ATOMS: atom_id res chain seq x y z
N MET A 1 -6.90 -8.45 -21.71
CA MET A 1 -8.36 -8.39 -21.50
C MET A 1 -9.03 -9.72 -21.80
N VAL A 2 -8.74 -10.33 -22.96
CA VAL A 2 -9.33 -11.62 -23.36
C VAL A 2 -9.16 -12.73 -22.32
N SER A 3 -7.96 -12.89 -21.75
CA SER A 3 -7.70 -13.90 -20.71
C SER A 3 -8.58 -13.75 -19.45
N GLN A 4 -8.80 -12.52 -19.00
CA GLN A 4 -9.68 -12.23 -17.84
C GLN A 4 -11.15 -12.47 -18.18
N ALA A 5 -11.60 -12.10 -19.39
CA ALA A 5 -12.95 -12.38 -19.85
C ALA A 5 -13.23 -13.89 -19.92
N ILE A 6 -12.27 -14.69 -20.39
CA ILE A 6 -12.34 -16.16 -20.40
C ILE A 6 -12.40 -16.71 -18.96
N ALA A 7 -11.64 -16.15 -18.02
CA ALA A 7 -11.71 -16.57 -16.62
C ALA A 7 -13.08 -16.25 -15.98
N LEU A 8 -13.66 -15.08 -16.30
CA LEU A 8 -14.98 -14.69 -15.82
C LEU A 8 -16.12 -15.50 -16.46
N SER A 9 -15.97 -15.93 -17.72
CA SER A 9 -16.99 -16.77 -18.38
C SER A 9 -17.14 -18.15 -17.74
N LYS A 10 -16.11 -18.62 -17.02
CA LYS A 10 -16.16 -19.83 -16.17
C LYS A 10 -17.00 -19.66 -14.91
N LYS A 11 -17.60 -18.48 -14.67
CA LYS A 11 -18.49 -18.17 -13.55
C LYS A 11 -17.86 -18.47 -12.17
N PRO A 12 -16.71 -17.84 -11.84
CA PRO A 12 -16.08 -18.04 -10.54
C PRO A 12 -17.00 -17.60 -9.39
N HIS A 13 -16.92 -18.30 -8.27
CA HIS A 13 -17.68 -17.98 -7.05
C HIS A 13 -17.17 -16.72 -6.34
N VAL A 14 -15.87 -16.42 -6.48
CA VAL A 14 -15.20 -15.26 -5.88
C VAL A 14 -14.45 -14.51 -6.96
N VAL A 15 -14.64 -13.19 -7.00
CA VAL A 15 -13.93 -12.28 -7.91
C VAL A 15 -13.27 -11.19 -7.07
N VAL A 16 -11.96 -11.02 -7.26
CA VAL A 16 -11.17 -9.96 -6.62
C VAL A 16 -10.64 -9.06 -7.73
N GLY A 17 -10.82 -7.74 -7.59
CA GLY A 17 -10.39 -6.79 -8.60
C GLY A 17 -10.42 -5.35 -8.10
N THR A 18 -9.73 -4.47 -8.82
CA THR A 18 -9.78 -3.02 -8.56
C THR A 18 -11.05 -2.43 -9.16
N PRO A 19 -11.59 -1.32 -8.59
CA PRO A 19 -12.84 -0.73 -9.08
C PRO A 19 -12.83 -0.42 -10.58
N GLY A 20 -11.74 0.16 -11.09
CA GLY A 20 -11.61 0.45 -12.52
C GLY A 20 -11.73 -0.79 -13.40
N ARG A 21 -11.08 -1.89 -13.03
CA ARG A 21 -11.11 -3.13 -13.82
C ARG A 21 -12.45 -3.86 -13.71
N MET A 22 -13.08 -3.81 -12.53
CA MET A 22 -14.42 -4.37 -12.33
C MET A 22 -15.49 -3.62 -13.12
N ALA A 23 -15.44 -2.28 -13.11
CA ALA A 23 -16.33 -1.44 -13.91
C ALA A 23 -16.17 -1.69 -15.41
N ASP A 24 -14.93 -1.79 -15.90
CA ASP A 24 -14.62 -2.13 -17.30
C ASP A 24 -15.19 -3.49 -17.69
N HIS A 25 -15.00 -4.54 -16.86
CA HIS A 25 -15.57 -5.85 -17.15
C HIS A 25 -17.09 -5.86 -17.14
N LEU A 26 -17.73 -5.17 -16.18
CA LEU A 26 -19.18 -5.04 -16.13
C LEU A 26 -19.77 -4.35 -17.37
N ALA A 27 -19.08 -3.34 -17.91
CA ALA A 27 -19.53 -2.61 -19.09
C ALA A 27 -19.24 -3.35 -20.40
N ASN A 28 -18.05 -3.93 -20.54
CA ASN A 28 -17.51 -4.36 -21.84
C ASN A 28 -17.40 -5.87 -22.01
N THR A 29 -17.54 -6.67 -20.94
CA THR A 29 -17.41 -8.14 -21.04
C THR A 29 -18.77 -8.81 -21.22
N LYS A 30 -19.03 -9.28 -22.44
CA LYS A 30 -20.29 -9.96 -22.78
C LYS A 30 -20.57 -11.14 -21.85
N GLY A 31 -21.75 -11.14 -21.24
CA GLY A 31 -22.22 -12.21 -20.36
C GLY A 31 -21.74 -12.12 -18.90
N PHE A 32 -20.80 -11.25 -18.58
CA PHE A 32 -20.40 -11.01 -17.20
C PHE A 32 -21.41 -10.10 -16.49
N ASN A 33 -21.92 -10.52 -15.34
CA ASN A 33 -22.79 -9.72 -14.49
C ASN A 33 -22.70 -10.22 -13.04
N LEU A 34 -23.13 -9.38 -12.11
CA LEU A 34 -23.09 -9.64 -10.67
C LEU A 34 -24.49 -9.74 -10.06
N ARG A 35 -25.50 -10.13 -10.85
CA ARG A 35 -26.92 -10.18 -10.40
C ARG A 35 -27.18 -11.17 -9.26
N ARG A 36 -26.28 -12.14 -9.04
CA ARG A 36 -26.37 -13.14 -7.96
C ARG A 36 -25.41 -12.85 -6.79
N LEU A 37 -24.83 -11.65 -6.75
CA LEU A 37 -23.87 -11.27 -5.70
C LEU A 37 -24.57 -11.21 -4.34
N ARG A 38 -24.11 -12.03 -3.40
CA ARG A 38 -24.59 -12.03 -2.01
C ARG A 38 -23.66 -11.28 -1.05
N PHE A 39 -22.38 -11.16 -1.41
CA PHE A 39 -21.35 -10.58 -0.56
C PHE A 39 -20.54 -9.55 -1.35
N LEU A 40 -20.42 -8.35 -0.81
CA LEU A 40 -19.56 -7.28 -1.33
C LEU A 40 -18.55 -6.90 -0.25
N VAL A 41 -17.27 -6.80 -0.61
CA VAL A 41 -16.22 -6.38 0.31
C VAL A 41 -15.49 -5.18 -0.27
N PHE A 42 -15.48 -4.07 0.47
CA PHE A 42 -14.58 -2.96 0.26
C PHE A 42 -13.43 -3.08 1.23
N ASP A 43 -12.23 -3.34 0.71
CA ASP A 43 -11.00 -3.32 1.50
C ASP A 43 -10.22 -2.02 1.23
N GLU A 44 -9.53 -1.51 2.25
CA GLU A 44 -8.86 -0.20 2.26
C GLU A 44 -9.73 0.93 1.63
N ALA A 45 -10.97 1.10 2.09
CA ALA A 45 -11.96 1.97 1.44
C ALA A 45 -11.54 3.45 1.34
N ASP A 46 -10.83 3.97 2.34
CA ASP A 46 -10.21 5.30 2.26
C ASP A 46 -9.21 5.43 1.12
N ARG A 47 -8.47 4.36 0.83
CA ARG A 47 -7.53 4.31 -0.29
C ARG A 47 -8.24 4.24 -1.63
N LEU A 48 -9.27 3.40 -1.74
CA LEU A 48 -10.10 3.34 -2.95
C LEU A 48 -10.63 4.73 -3.34
N LEU A 49 -11.06 5.52 -2.35
CA LEU A 49 -11.62 6.86 -2.57
C LEU A 49 -10.55 7.96 -2.72
N SER A 50 -9.32 7.72 -2.26
CA SER A 50 -8.18 8.63 -2.50
C SER A 50 -7.63 8.56 -3.93
N MET A 51 -7.85 7.45 -4.62
CA MET A 51 -7.45 7.24 -6.02
C MET A 51 -8.54 7.67 -7.01
N ASP A 52 -9.55 8.40 -6.53
CA ASP A 52 -10.70 8.90 -7.28
C ASP A 52 -11.49 7.81 -8.04
N PHE A 53 -11.54 6.60 -7.48
CA PHE A 53 -12.38 5.52 -8.01
C PHE A 53 -13.88 5.66 -7.69
N GLU A 54 -14.31 6.79 -7.13
CA GLU A 54 -15.68 7.02 -6.69
C GLU A 54 -16.69 6.82 -7.82
N LYS A 55 -16.38 7.29 -9.03
CA LYS A 55 -17.24 7.09 -10.21
C LYS A 55 -17.41 5.62 -10.57
N GLN A 56 -16.32 4.86 -10.56
CA GLN A 56 -16.31 3.44 -10.89
C GLN A 56 -17.01 2.60 -9.81
N ILE A 57 -16.83 2.95 -8.53
CA ILE A 57 -17.53 2.31 -7.43
C ILE A 57 -19.04 2.55 -7.55
N ASN A 58 -19.46 3.79 -7.79
CA ASN A 58 -20.88 4.11 -7.99
C ASN A 58 -21.48 3.34 -9.17
N LEU A 59 -20.75 3.21 -10.29
CA LEU A 59 -21.17 2.40 -11.43
C LEU A 59 -21.32 0.92 -11.08
N ILE A 60 -20.41 0.36 -10.27
CA ILE A 60 -20.54 -1.03 -9.79
C ILE A 60 -21.77 -1.17 -8.90
N LEU A 61 -21.98 -0.24 -7.96
CA LEU A 61 -23.09 -0.26 -7.02
C LEU A 61 -24.47 -0.22 -7.69
N THR A 62 -24.60 0.46 -8.85
CA THR A 62 -25.87 0.49 -9.60
C THR A 62 -26.17 -0.82 -10.35
N GLN A 63 -25.16 -1.67 -10.57
CA GLN A 63 -25.29 -2.91 -11.34
C GLN A 63 -25.33 -4.18 -10.47
N ILE A 64 -25.28 -4.05 -9.15
CA ILE A 64 -25.35 -5.17 -8.20
C ILE A 64 -26.67 -5.16 -7.41
N PRO A 65 -27.10 -6.32 -6.86
CA PRO A 65 -28.31 -6.42 -6.05
C PRO A 65 -28.29 -5.52 -4.82
N LYS A 66 -29.42 -4.89 -4.48
CA LYS A 66 -29.58 -4.12 -3.24
C LYS A 66 -29.53 -5.02 -2.00
N GLN A 67 -30.17 -6.18 -2.06
CA GLN A 67 -30.16 -7.17 -0.98
C GLN A 67 -28.87 -7.99 -1.05
N ARG A 68 -27.89 -7.61 -0.22
CA ARG A 68 -26.58 -8.26 -0.10
C ARG A 68 -25.96 -7.92 1.25
N ASN A 69 -25.00 -8.73 1.69
CA ASN A 69 -24.14 -8.42 2.83
C ASN A 69 -22.93 -7.62 2.33
N THR A 70 -22.76 -6.41 2.82
CA THR A 70 -21.60 -5.56 2.49
C THR A 70 -20.68 -5.48 3.70
N PHE A 71 -19.38 -5.71 3.49
CA PHE A 71 -18.33 -5.45 4.46
C PHE A 71 -17.49 -4.27 3.97
N LEU A 72 -17.21 -3.32 4.85
CA LEU A 72 -16.38 -2.15 4.55
C LEU A 72 -15.27 -2.06 5.58
N PHE A 73 -14.03 -2.22 5.13
CA PHE A 73 -12.82 -2.08 5.91
C PHE A 73 -12.10 -0.80 5.50
N SER A 74 -11.76 0.03 6.48
CA SER A 74 -11.04 1.28 6.25
C SER A 74 -10.17 1.58 7.45
N ALA A 75 -8.94 2.04 7.20
CA ALA A 75 -8.10 2.57 8.26
C ALA A 75 -8.58 3.96 8.70
N THR A 76 -9.18 4.72 7.77
CA THR A 76 -9.63 6.09 8.03
C THR A 76 -11.09 6.36 7.72
N MET A 77 -11.75 7.15 8.56
CA MET A 77 -13.11 7.64 8.34
C MET A 77 -13.10 9.05 7.76
N THR A 78 -12.84 9.15 6.46
CA THR A 78 -12.99 10.42 5.73
C THR A 78 -14.45 10.69 5.38
N THR A 79 -14.78 11.94 5.03
CA THR A 79 -16.12 12.30 4.52
C THR A 79 -16.52 11.48 3.29
N LYS A 80 -15.55 11.17 2.40
CA LYS A 80 -15.77 10.26 1.26
C LYS A 80 -16.14 8.84 1.73
N VAL A 81 -15.42 8.29 2.71
CA VAL A 81 -15.73 6.95 3.27
C VAL A 81 -17.09 6.93 3.95
N GLN A 82 -17.46 7.99 4.68
CA GLN A 82 -18.79 8.12 5.28
C GLN A 82 -19.90 8.15 4.22
N LYS A 83 -19.69 8.83 3.09
CA LYS A 83 -20.63 8.81 1.96
C LYS A 83 -20.75 7.40 1.37
N LEU A 84 -19.63 6.71 1.17
CA LEU A 84 -19.63 5.32 0.68
C LEU A 84 -20.34 4.38 1.65
N GLN A 85 -20.11 4.53 2.96
CA GLN A 85 -20.82 3.79 4.00
C GLN A 85 -22.34 3.96 3.85
N ARG A 86 -22.82 5.20 3.78
CA ARG A 86 -24.26 5.51 3.63
C ARG A 86 -24.85 4.95 2.32
N ALA A 87 -24.07 4.92 1.25
CA ALA A 87 -24.54 4.45 -0.06
C ALA A 87 -24.50 2.92 -0.23
N SER A 88 -23.65 2.22 0.52
CA SER A 88 -23.34 0.80 0.26
C SER A 88 -23.72 -0.18 1.38
N LEU A 89 -23.90 0.33 2.61
CA LEU A 89 -24.25 -0.45 3.79
C LEU A 89 -25.71 -0.23 4.18
N ASN A 90 -26.33 -1.26 4.75
CA ASN A 90 -27.67 -1.23 5.34
C ASN A 90 -27.59 -1.83 6.75
N ASP A 91 -28.05 -1.10 7.76
CA ASP A 91 -28.03 -1.48 9.19
C ASP A 91 -26.72 -2.14 9.66
N ALA A 92 -25.58 -1.53 9.31
CA ALA A 92 -24.27 -2.13 9.55
C ALA A 92 -23.75 -1.86 10.97
N VAL A 93 -23.28 -2.93 11.62
CA VAL A 93 -22.55 -2.84 12.89
C VAL A 93 -21.17 -2.23 12.66
N LYS A 94 -20.86 -1.14 13.39
CA LYS A 94 -19.54 -0.50 13.36
C LYS A 94 -18.63 -1.13 14.41
N ILE A 95 -17.50 -1.68 13.97
CA ILE A 95 -16.42 -2.14 14.84
C ILE A 95 -15.22 -1.23 14.61
N GLU A 96 -14.72 -0.58 15.67
CA GLU A 96 -13.61 0.36 15.60
C GLU A 96 -12.54 -0.02 16.62
N VAL A 97 -11.31 -0.23 16.13
CA VAL A 97 -10.16 -0.61 16.96
C VAL A 97 -9.21 0.59 17.02
N ASN A 98 -9.38 1.41 18.06
CA ASN A 98 -8.57 2.59 18.41
C ASN A 98 -8.69 3.81 17.46
N THR A 99 -8.87 5.01 18.02
CA THR A 99 -9.29 6.23 17.30
C THR A 99 -8.16 7.15 16.86
N LYS A 100 -6.94 6.98 17.38
CA LYS A 100 -5.81 7.88 17.08
C LYS A 100 -4.90 7.27 16.01
N TYR A 101 -4.51 8.06 15.01
CA TYR A 101 -3.40 7.75 14.09
C TYR A 101 -2.06 7.80 14.84
N LYS A 102 -1.92 6.93 15.83
CA LYS A 102 -0.69 6.81 16.58
C LYS A 102 0.06 5.61 16.03
N THR A 103 1.36 5.78 15.85
CA THR A 103 2.24 4.63 15.71
C THR A 103 2.25 3.82 16.99
N VAL A 104 2.53 2.52 16.88
CA VAL A 104 2.67 1.65 18.06
C VAL A 104 3.85 2.13 18.92
N ASP A 105 3.72 2.04 20.24
CA ASP A 105 4.76 2.54 21.15
C ASP A 105 6.08 1.74 21.03
N THR A 106 6.04 0.52 20.47
CA THR A 106 7.22 -0.32 20.19
C THR A 106 7.98 0.08 18.92
N LEU A 107 7.51 1.09 18.18
CA LEU A 107 8.15 1.61 16.98
C LEU A 107 9.10 2.77 17.33
N GLU A 108 10.40 2.56 17.10
CA GLU A 108 11.41 3.61 17.16
C GLU A 108 11.42 4.37 15.82
N GLN A 109 11.17 5.68 15.86
CA GLN A 109 11.12 6.53 14.68
C GLN A 109 12.23 7.57 14.73
N THR A 110 13.04 7.65 13.69
CA THR A 110 14.11 8.65 13.58
C THR A 110 14.12 9.28 12.19
N TYR A 111 14.70 10.47 12.08
CA TYR A 111 14.93 11.12 10.80
C TYR A 111 16.40 11.53 10.63
N LEU A 112 16.84 11.57 9.38
CA LEU A 112 18.16 12.09 9.00
C LEU A 112 17.95 13.28 8.08
N PHE A 113 18.19 14.49 8.61
CA PHE A 113 18.16 15.71 7.81
C PHE A 113 19.49 15.90 7.08
N ARG A 114 19.49 15.70 5.76
CA ARG A 114 20.69 15.77 4.91
C ARG A 114 20.36 16.35 3.53
N PRO A 115 21.31 17.05 2.88
CA PRO A 115 21.09 17.56 1.53
C PRO A 115 20.69 16.45 0.54
N ALA A 116 19.73 16.76 -0.34
CA ALA A 116 19.19 15.81 -1.32
C ALA A 116 20.27 15.06 -2.12
N LYS A 117 21.36 15.74 -2.48
CA LYS A 117 22.50 15.16 -3.21
C LYS A 117 23.17 13.96 -2.54
N TYR A 118 23.06 13.83 -1.21
CA TYR A 118 23.73 12.76 -0.46
C TYR A 118 22.79 11.61 -0.05
N LYS A 119 21.49 11.66 -0.39
CA LYS A 119 20.52 10.64 0.05
C LYS A 119 20.95 9.22 -0.30
N GLU A 120 21.51 8.99 -1.49
CA GLU A 120 21.96 7.66 -1.92
C GLU A 120 23.13 7.15 -1.05
N THR A 121 24.08 8.02 -0.72
CA THR A 121 25.19 7.71 0.20
C THR A 121 24.67 7.34 1.59
N TYR A 122 23.74 8.12 2.14
CA TYR A 122 23.15 7.83 3.44
C TYR A 122 22.28 6.58 3.42
N LEU A 123 21.61 6.26 2.30
CA LEU A 123 20.90 5.01 2.16
C LEU A 123 21.86 3.82 2.24
N VAL A 124 23.00 3.87 1.53
CA VAL A 124 24.01 2.80 1.60
C VAL A 124 24.55 2.66 3.01
N TYR A 125 24.80 3.78 3.71
CA TYR A 125 25.17 3.76 5.13
C TYR A 125 24.12 3.04 5.99
N LEU A 126 22.83 3.40 5.85
CA LEU A 126 21.74 2.76 6.60
C LEU A 126 21.61 1.27 6.28
N VAL A 127 21.74 0.88 5.02
CA VAL A 127 21.68 -0.53 4.60
C VAL A 127 22.83 -1.33 5.20
N ASN A 128 24.03 -0.74 5.32
CA ASN A 128 25.16 -1.35 6.03
C ASN A 128 24.91 -1.43 7.55
N LEU A 129 24.41 -0.35 8.16
CA LEU A 129 24.11 -0.29 9.58
C LEU A 129 23.11 -1.38 9.99
N PHE A 130 22.14 -1.67 9.13
CA PHE A 130 21.13 -2.70 9.33
C PHE A 130 21.41 -3.99 8.54
N ALA A 131 22.68 -4.28 8.25
CA ALA A 131 23.06 -5.51 7.54
C ALA A 131 22.49 -6.76 8.24
N GLY A 132 22.01 -7.71 7.43
CA GLY A 132 21.38 -8.95 7.92
C GLY A 132 19.91 -8.83 8.36
N LYS A 133 19.37 -7.62 8.51
CA LYS A 133 17.93 -7.40 8.79
C LYS A 133 17.08 -7.50 7.52
N LYS A 134 15.76 -7.63 7.67
CA LYS A 134 14.78 -7.43 6.59
C LYS A 134 14.39 -5.96 6.51
N LEU A 135 14.67 -5.33 5.38
CA LEU A 135 14.43 -3.92 5.13
C LEU A 135 13.36 -3.73 4.06
N ILE A 136 12.51 -2.73 4.26
CA ILE A 136 11.72 -2.12 3.19
C ILE A 136 12.14 -0.66 3.00
N ILE A 137 12.40 -0.26 1.76
CA ILE A 137 12.81 1.08 1.37
C ILE A 137 11.71 1.67 0.49
N PHE A 138 11.08 2.75 0.94
CA PHE A 138 10.04 3.43 0.17
C PHE A 138 10.60 4.60 -0.65
N THR A 139 10.23 4.64 -1.92
CA THR A 139 10.59 5.70 -2.88
C THR A 139 9.35 6.26 -3.58
N SER A 140 9.38 7.52 -3.98
CA SER A 140 8.22 8.16 -4.63
C SER A 140 8.04 7.74 -6.09
N THR A 141 9.12 7.42 -6.81
CA THR A 141 9.04 7.14 -8.27
C THR A 141 9.49 5.73 -8.65
N CYS A 142 8.91 5.19 -9.73
CA CYS A 142 9.29 3.87 -10.25
C CYS A 142 10.74 3.83 -10.75
N ASN A 143 11.21 4.93 -11.34
CA ASN A 143 12.58 5.03 -11.87
C ASN A 143 13.60 5.00 -10.73
N GLN A 144 13.33 5.72 -9.64
CA GLN A 144 14.18 5.74 -8.45
C GLN A 144 14.20 4.38 -7.74
N SER A 145 13.04 3.73 -7.61
CA SER A 145 12.94 2.36 -7.12
C SER A 145 13.87 1.40 -7.88
N LEU A 146 13.89 1.49 -9.21
CA LEU A 146 14.76 0.68 -10.06
C LEU A 146 16.25 1.09 -9.92
N LYS A 147 16.55 2.38 -9.94
CA LYS A 147 17.91 2.93 -9.80
C LYS A 147 18.56 2.45 -8.51
N LEU A 148 17.88 2.62 -7.38
CA LEU A 148 18.40 2.21 -6.06
C LEU A 148 18.58 0.69 -5.98
N ALA A 149 17.67 -0.10 -6.57
CA ALA A 149 17.80 -1.55 -6.58
C ALA A 149 18.98 -2.03 -7.42
N LEU A 150 19.30 -1.34 -8.53
CA LEU A 150 20.50 -1.62 -9.31
C LEU A 150 21.76 -1.21 -8.52
N ALA A 151 21.81 0.02 -7.99
CA ALA A 151 22.95 0.53 -7.23
C ALA A 151 23.27 -0.37 -6.02
N LEU A 152 22.28 -0.76 -5.23
CA LEU A 152 22.49 -1.66 -4.10
C LEU A 152 22.98 -3.05 -4.54
N ARG A 153 22.48 -3.59 -5.67
CA ARG A 153 22.97 -4.86 -6.21
C ARG A 153 24.42 -4.77 -6.72
N PHE A 154 24.81 -3.66 -7.34
CA PHE A 154 26.20 -3.42 -7.73
C PHE A 154 27.13 -3.36 -6.51
N LEU A 155 26.64 -2.90 -5.36
CA LEU A 155 27.33 -2.91 -4.08
C LEU A 155 27.18 -4.26 -3.33
N ASN A 156 26.77 -5.34 -4.01
CA ASN A 156 26.57 -6.68 -3.46
C ASN A 156 25.46 -6.83 -2.40
N PHE A 157 24.55 -5.87 -2.28
CA PHE A 157 23.36 -6.04 -1.44
C PHE A 157 22.27 -6.85 -2.15
N LYS A 158 21.58 -7.69 -1.37
CA LYS A 158 20.48 -8.54 -1.85
C LYS A 158 19.16 -7.76 -1.95
N ALA A 159 19.13 -6.79 -2.85
CA ALA A 159 17.98 -5.94 -3.11
C ALA A 159 17.08 -6.44 -4.24
N VAL A 160 15.78 -6.18 -4.12
CA VAL A 160 14.75 -6.37 -5.14
C VAL A 160 13.77 -5.20 -5.12
N ASN A 161 13.21 -4.82 -6.27
CA ASN A 161 12.23 -3.75 -6.35
C ASN A 161 10.83 -4.22 -6.74
N ILE A 162 9.82 -3.51 -6.24
CA ILE A 162 8.42 -3.64 -6.63
C ILE A 162 7.89 -2.23 -6.96
N ASN A 163 7.55 -1.99 -8.23
CA ASN A 163 7.01 -0.72 -8.68
C ASN A 163 5.88 -0.92 -9.71
N GLY A 164 5.17 0.16 -10.07
CA GLY A 164 3.99 0.10 -10.95
C GLY A 164 4.29 -0.24 -12.41
N LYS A 165 5.56 -0.23 -12.83
CA LYS A 165 5.99 -0.63 -14.18
C LYS A 165 6.19 -2.15 -14.32
N LEU A 166 6.26 -2.88 -13.21
CA LEU A 166 6.38 -4.34 -13.22
C LEU A 166 5.04 -5.01 -13.49
N SER A 167 5.06 -6.09 -14.26
CA SER A 167 3.89 -6.95 -14.41
C SER A 167 3.51 -7.59 -13.07
N GLN A 168 2.24 -7.98 -12.91
CA GLN A 168 1.79 -8.62 -11.67
C GLN A 168 2.61 -9.87 -11.32
N GLN A 169 2.99 -10.66 -12.33
CA GLN A 169 3.84 -11.84 -12.14
C GLN A 169 5.24 -11.46 -11.66
N GLN A 170 5.84 -10.41 -12.22
CA GLN A 170 7.13 -9.89 -11.76
C GLN A 170 7.06 -9.38 -10.31
N ARG A 171 5.98 -8.67 -9.94
CA ARG A 171 5.74 -8.20 -8.57
C ARG A 171 5.64 -9.37 -7.58
N LEU A 172 4.89 -10.42 -7.94
CA LEU A 172 4.75 -11.63 -7.12
C LEU A 172 6.09 -12.37 -6.97
N ASN A 173 6.85 -12.52 -8.06
CA ASN A 173 8.17 -13.16 -8.02
C ASN A 173 9.16 -12.39 -7.14
N ALA A 174 9.19 -11.06 -7.25
CA ALA A 174 9.99 -10.20 -6.40
C ALA A 174 9.60 -10.33 -4.92
N LEU A 175 8.30 -10.33 -4.63
CA LEU A 175 7.78 -10.50 -3.28
C LEU A 175 8.12 -11.88 -2.71
N ASN A 176 8.03 -12.94 -3.51
CA ASN A 176 8.36 -14.30 -3.08
C ASN A 176 9.83 -14.44 -2.71
N ARG A 177 10.74 -13.86 -3.51
CA ARG A 177 12.18 -13.79 -3.18
C ARG A 177 12.43 -13.01 -1.88
N PHE A 178 11.64 -11.99 -1.61
CA PHE A 178 11.71 -11.25 -0.35
C PHE A 178 11.19 -12.06 0.84
N LYS A 179 10.04 -12.74 0.66
CA LYS A 179 9.44 -13.63 1.67
C LYS A 179 10.39 -14.77 2.06
N SER A 180 10.99 -15.43 1.06
CA SER A 180 11.95 -16.53 1.25
C SER A 180 13.32 -16.10 1.79
N ASN A 181 13.54 -14.81 1.98
CA ASN A 181 14.83 -14.24 2.42
C ASN A 181 15.99 -14.43 1.41
N ASP A 182 15.71 -14.82 0.15
CA ASP A 182 16.68 -14.75 -0.96
C ASP A 182 17.15 -13.30 -1.18
N ARG A 183 16.20 -12.36 -1.02
CA ARG A 183 16.45 -10.91 -1.01
C ARG A 183 15.95 -10.35 0.31
N ASN A 184 16.80 -9.72 1.10
CA ASN A 184 16.40 -9.15 2.40
C ASN A 184 16.11 -7.64 2.33
N ILE A 185 16.26 -7.01 1.17
CA ILE A 185 15.97 -5.59 0.95
C ILE A 185 14.91 -5.45 -0.15
N LEU A 186 13.74 -4.93 0.20
CA LEU A 186 12.65 -4.64 -0.72
C LEU A 186 12.54 -3.13 -0.97
N ILE A 187 12.63 -2.69 -2.22
CA ILE A 187 12.46 -1.27 -2.58
C ILE A 187 11.10 -1.10 -3.26
N ALA A 188 10.23 -0.29 -2.70
CA ALA A 188 8.85 -0.19 -3.17
C ALA A 188 8.39 1.27 -3.36
N THR A 189 7.49 1.47 -4.32
CA THR A 189 6.64 2.67 -4.33
C THR A 189 5.35 2.40 -3.56
N ASP A 190 4.71 3.44 -3.01
CA ASP A 190 3.45 3.28 -2.26
C ASP A 190 2.42 2.49 -3.06
N VAL A 191 2.17 2.91 -4.30
CA VAL A 191 1.20 2.28 -5.20
C VAL A 191 1.49 0.80 -5.42
N ALA A 192 2.77 0.43 -5.56
CA ALA A 192 3.14 -0.94 -5.88
C ALA A 192 3.22 -1.84 -4.63
N SER A 193 3.28 -1.27 -3.44
CA SER A 193 3.18 -2.02 -2.17
C SER A 193 1.72 -2.31 -1.77
N ARG A 194 0.75 -1.57 -2.30
CA ARG A 194 -0.68 -1.75 -2.00
C ARG A 194 -1.21 -3.09 -2.50
N GLY A 195 -2.07 -3.72 -1.68
CA GLY A 195 -2.67 -5.02 -1.96
C GLY A 195 -1.69 -6.19 -2.03
N LEU A 196 -0.42 -5.96 -1.66
CA LEU A 196 0.55 -7.02 -1.49
C LEU A 196 0.70 -7.33 0.01
N ASP A 197 0.55 -8.60 0.34
CA ASP A 197 0.88 -9.10 1.67
C ASP A 197 2.40 -9.14 1.84
N ILE A 198 2.96 -7.99 2.24
CA ILE A 198 4.38 -7.85 2.59
C ILE A 198 4.54 -8.31 4.04
N PRO A 199 5.44 -9.29 4.32
CA PRO A 199 5.66 -9.75 5.68
C PRO A 199 6.19 -8.62 6.57
N SER A 200 6.01 -8.75 7.89
CA SER A 200 6.60 -7.80 8.83
C SER A 200 8.11 -7.71 8.60
N VAL A 201 8.62 -6.48 8.53
CA VAL A 201 10.04 -6.18 8.35
C VAL A 201 10.67 -5.68 9.65
N ASP A 202 11.98 -5.75 9.76
CA ASP A 202 12.70 -5.25 10.93
C ASP A 202 12.88 -3.73 10.88
N VAL A 203 13.12 -3.20 9.67
CA VAL A 203 13.40 -1.78 9.46
C VAL A 203 12.64 -1.25 8.23
N VAL A 204 11.97 -0.11 8.42
CA VAL A 204 11.39 0.69 7.34
C VAL A 204 12.30 1.89 7.09
N ILE A 205 12.69 2.10 5.84
CA ILE A 205 13.44 3.29 5.42
C ILE A 205 12.55 4.09 4.46
N ASN A 206 12.14 5.29 4.85
CA ASN A 206 11.55 6.24 3.93
C ASN A 206 12.67 6.96 3.21
N PHE A 207 13.06 6.46 2.03
CA PHE A 207 14.04 7.17 1.20
C PHE A 207 13.45 8.50 0.76
N ASP A 208 12.22 8.52 0.27
CA ASP A 208 11.47 9.76 0.02
C ASP A 208 10.33 9.90 1.03
N ILE A 209 10.05 11.14 1.46
CA ILE A 209 8.91 11.42 2.34
C ILE A 209 7.61 11.12 1.58
N PRO A 210 6.63 10.44 2.20
CA PRO A 210 5.34 10.24 1.58
C PRO A 210 4.62 11.57 1.32
N ALA A 211 3.83 11.62 0.24
CA ALA A 211 3.11 12.83 -0.15
C ALA A 211 2.03 13.27 0.87
N ASN A 212 1.57 12.37 1.74
CA ASN A 212 0.66 12.70 2.82
C ASN A 212 1.03 11.98 4.12
N SER A 213 0.65 12.57 5.25
CA SER A 213 1.00 12.05 6.58
C SER A 213 0.35 10.69 6.90
N LYS A 214 -0.77 10.34 6.26
CA LYS A 214 -1.39 9.02 6.45
C LYS A 214 -0.56 7.91 5.83
N ASP A 215 -0.03 8.13 4.63
CA ASP A 215 0.89 7.21 3.94
C ASP A 215 2.10 6.89 4.82
N TYR A 216 2.63 7.88 5.55
CA TYR A 216 3.69 7.65 6.52
C TYR A 216 3.33 6.56 7.54
N VAL A 217 2.17 6.67 8.20
CA VAL A 217 1.70 5.70 9.20
C VAL A 217 1.59 4.29 8.60
N HIS A 218 1.11 4.15 7.36
CA HIS A 218 1.03 2.83 6.71
C HIS A 218 2.39 2.26 6.30
N ARG A 219 3.36 3.12 5.94
CA ARG A 219 4.72 2.70 5.62
C ARG A 219 5.41 2.18 6.87
N VAL A 220 5.42 2.97 7.94
CA VAL A 220 6.10 2.58 9.19
C VAL A 220 5.39 1.43 9.89
N GLY A 221 4.06 1.31 9.73
CA GLY A 221 3.27 0.15 10.15
C GLY A 221 3.59 -1.16 9.39
N ARG A 222 4.62 -1.21 8.53
CA ARG A 222 5.18 -2.46 7.97
C ARG A 222 6.16 -3.15 8.91
N THR A 223 6.64 -2.45 9.93
CA THR A 223 7.41 -3.01 11.04
C THR A 223 6.60 -2.96 12.34
N ALA A 224 7.19 -3.38 13.46
CA ALA A 224 6.59 -3.35 14.79
C ALA A 224 5.18 -3.99 14.87
N ARG A 225 4.92 -5.04 14.08
CA ARG A 225 3.64 -5.75 14.08
C ARG A 225 3.59 -6.83 15.14
N ALA A 226 2.38 -7.13 15.62
CA ALA A 226 2.09 -8.23 16.56
C ALA A 226 2.98 -8.22 17.82
N GLY A 227 3.14 -7.04 18.44
CA GLY A 227 3.88 -6.88 19.70
C GLY A 227 5.41 -6.83 19.56
N LYS A 228 5.96 -6.95 18.34
CA LYS A 228 7.40 -6.79 18.11
C LYS A 228 7.81 -5.32 18.12
N THR A 229 9.08 -5.07 18.41
CA THR A 229 9.73 -3.77 18.17
C THR A 229 10.09 -3.61 16.70
N GLY A 230 10.21 -2.37 16.25
CA GLY A 230 10.60 -2.05 14.88
C GLY A 230 11.29 -0.70 14.80
N LYS A 231 12.03 -0.48 13.71
CA LYS A 231 12.66 0.83 13.44
C LYS A 231 12.13 1.44 12.15
N ALA A 232 11.91 2.75 12.15
CA ALA A 232 11.62 3.54 10.98
C ALA A 232 12.60 4.71 10.87
N VAL A 233 13.31 4.81 9.75
CA VAL A 233 14.24 5.91 9.47
C VAL A 233 13.74 6.70 8.26
N THR A 234 13.59 8.01 8.40
CA THR A 234 13.15 8.89 7.30
C THR A 234 14.26 9.83 6.85
N LEU A 235 14.62 9.79 5.57
CA LEU A 235 15.55 10.75 4.99
C LEU A 235 14.79 12.05 4.66
N VAL A 236 15.17 13.14 5.31
CA VAL A 236 14.56 14.47 5.14
C VAL A 236 15.57 15.37 4.45
N THR A 237 15.15 16.08 3.41
CA THR A 237 15.98 17.06 2.71
C THR A 237 15.49 18.48 2.94
N GLN A 238 16.26 19.44 2.42
CA GLN A 238 15.89 20.86 2.45
C GLN A 238 14.53 21.17 1.79
N TYR A 239 14.02 20.26 0.94
CA TYR A 239 12.73 20.43 0.25
C TYR A 239 11.55 19.79 0.99
N ASP A 240 11.83 18.99 2.02
CA ASP A 240 10.81 18.13 2.64
C ASP A 240 10.31 18.65 3.99
N VAL A 241 10.88 19.74 4.51
CA VAL A 241 10.66 20.24 5.89
C VAL A 241 9.17 20.44 6.19
N GLU A 242 8.44 21.15 5.34
CA GLU A 242 7.00 21.40 5.55
C GLU A 242 6.16 20.12 5.54
N ILE A 243 6.50 19.17 4.66
CA ILE A 243 5.79 17.89 4.56
C ILE A 243 6.10 17.04 5.79
N PHE A 244 7.35 17.07 6.27
CA PHE A 244 7.76 16.35 7.47
C PHE A 244 7.08 16.91 8.73
N GLN A 245 6.98 18.23 8.88
CA GLN A 245 6.25 18.85 10.01
C GLN A 245 4.76 18.47 10.04
N LYS A 246 4.13 18.27 8.87
CA LYS A 246 2.76 17.73 8.80
C LYS A 246 2.68 16.28 9.26
N ILE A 247 3.76 15.51 9.16
CA ILE A 247 3.84 14.14 9.70
C ILE A 247 3.97 14.22 11.21
N GLU A 248 4.91 15.01 11.72
CA GLU A 248 5.13 15.27 13.16
C GLU A 248 3.84 15.69 13.86
N THR A 249 3.13 16.67 13.29
CA THR A 249 1.83 17.14 13.79
C THR A 249 0.77 16.04 13.84
N LEU A 250 0.74 15.14 12.84
CA LEU A 250 -0.23 14.04 12.80
C LEU A 250 0.05 12.98 13.87
N ILE A 251 1.31 12.61 14.04
CA ILE A 251 1.71 11.54 14.97
C ILE A 251 1.89 12.05 16.41
N GLY A 252 1.93 13.38 16.60
CA GLY A 252 2.10 14.03 17.89
C GLY A 252 3.52 13.85 18.47
N GLN A 253 4.52 13.80 17.58
CA GLN A 253 5.95 13.68 17.90
C GLN A 253 6.74 14.69 17.10
#